data_AF-A0A7S0RLA0-F1
#
_entry.id   AF-A0A7S0RLA0-F1
#
_cell.length_a   1.000
_cell.length_b   1.000
_cell.length_c   1.000
_cell.angle_alpha   90.00
_cell.angle_beta   90.00
_cell.angle_gamma   90.00
#
_symmetry.space_group_name_H-M   'P 1'
#
loop_
_entity.id
_entity.type
_entity.pdbx_description
1 polymer ?
#
loop_
_entity_poly.entity_id
_entity_poly.type
_entity_poly.pdbx_seq_one_letter_code
_entity_poly.pdbx_strand_id
1 'polypeptide(L)'
;GTYRAHSRSEDEIVFPALESKHALRNVSHAYTLDHQQEEQLFLDLETVVDALRRCTGGVAEAHEHVLAVRRMCAAVRASLETHIRAEEAELWPLFTEHFSTEEQQYLVGVIIGRTGAQVLTALLPWITESFSSEEQEQMMGSLRQATKNTMFDQWLEAVTAR
;
A
#
# COMPACT_ATOMS: atom_id res chain seq x y z
N GLY A 1 -4.89 7.04 3.39
CA GLY A 1 -3.54 7.14 3.96
C GLY A 1 -2.64 6.08 3.37
N THR A 2 -2.86 4.83 3.77
CA THR A 2 -2.10 3.65 3.34
C THR A 2 -2.06 3.46 1.82
N TYR A 3 -3.21 3.37 1.16
CA TYR A 3 -3.28 3.18 -0.29
C TYR A 3 -2.45 4.22 -1.07
N ARG A 4 -2.67 5.51 -0.76
CA ARG A 4 -1.90 6.62 -1.35
C ARG A 4 -0.38 6.50 -1.13
N ALA A 5 0.05 5.94 0.00
CA ALA A 5 1.48 5.75 0.27
C ALA A 5 2.06 4.60 -0.56
N HIS A 6 1.28 3.53 -0.78
CA HIS A 6 1.62 2.42 -1.66
C HIS A 6 1.72 2.89 -3.12
N SER A 7 0.64 3.43 -3.69
CA SER A 7 0.63 3.86 -5.10
C SER A 7 1.68 4.92 -5.42
N ARG A 8 1.91 5.87 -4.49
CA ARG A 8 3.00 6.86 -4.64
C ARG A 8 4.38 6.20 -4.61
N SER A 9 4.59 5.20 -3.76
CA SER A 9 5.86 4.48 -3.72
C SER A 9 6.09 3.73 -5.02
N GLU A 10 5.06 3.14 -5.61
CA GLU A 10 5.18 2.56 -6.95
C GLU A 10 5.56 3.60 -8.00
N ASP A 11 4.76 4.66 -8.11
CA ASP A 11 4.91 5.69 -9.15
C ASP A 11 6.27 6.41 -9.06
N GLU A 12 6.75 6.71 -7.85
CA GLU A 12 7.95 7.52 -7.64
C GLU A 12 9.25 6.71 -7.47
N ILE A 13 9.15 5.40 -7.19
CA ILE A 13 10.31 4.57 -6.82
C ILE A 13 10.35 3.27 -7.62
N VAL A 14 9.30 2.45 -7.56
CA VAL A 14 9.27 1.11 -8.15
C VAL A 14 9.30 1.18 -9.68
N PHE A 15 8.40 1.93 -10.31
CA PHE A 15 8.36 2.02 -11.77
C PHE A 15 9.62 2.67 -12.35
N PRO A 16 10.13 3.82 -11.83
CA PRO A 16 11.39 4.38 -12.31
C PRO A 16 12.57 3.40 -12.16
N ALA A 17 12.61 2.61 -11.09
CA ALA A 17 13.65 1.60 -10.92
C ALA A 17 13.56 0.51 -12.01
N LEU A 18 12.38 -0.06 -12.24
CA LEU A 18 12.16 -1.08 -13.27
C LEU A 18 12.44 -0.55 -14.69
N GLU A 19 12.04 0.69 -14.99
CA GLU A 19 12.32 1.35 -16.27
C GLU A 19 13.82 1.57 -16.49
N SER A 20 14.57 1.90 -15.43
CA SER A 20 16.03 2.08 -15.49
C SER A 20 16.78 0.79 -15.87
N LYS A 21 16.21 -0.37 -15.56
CA LYS A 21 16.73 -1.69 -15.98
C LYS A 21 16.23 -2.11 -17.36
N HIS A 22 15.44 -1.27 -18.04
CA HIS A 22 14.69 -1.61 -19.24
C HIS A 22 13.74 -2.82 -19.07
N ALA A 23 13.41 -3.15 -17.82
CA ALA A 23 12.58 -4.30 -17.44
C ALA A 23 11.09 -4.01 -17.65
N LEU A 24 10.69 -2.75 -17.53
CA LEU A 24 9.33 -2.29 -17.78
C LEU A 24 9.35 -1.26 -18.91
N ARG A 25 8.62 -1.52 -20.00
CA ARG A 25 8.50 -0.60 -21.14
C ARG A 25 7.04 -0.30 -21.40
N ASN A 26 6.66 0.97 -21.23
CA ASN A 26 5.35 1.52 -21.58
C ASN A 26 4.14 0.96 -20.81
N VAL A 27 4.36 0.30 -19.66
CA VAL A 27 3.27 -0.24 -18.82
C VAL A 27 3.05 0.62 -17.56
N SER A 28 4.09 1.30 -17.07
CA SER A 28 4.03 2.18 -15.89
C SER A 28 2.89 3.21 -15.96
N HIS A 29 2.66 3.79 -17.14
CA HIS A 29 1.58 4.77 -17.31
C HIS A 29 0.17 4.18 -17.11
N ALA A 30 -0.04 2.90 -17.46
CA ALA A 30 -1.32 2.24 -17.23
C ALA A 30 -1.57 2.08 -15.74
N TYR A 31 -0.59 1.57 -14.99
CA TYR A 31 -0.68 1.46 -13.53
C TYR A 31 -0.89 2.82 -12.85
N THR A 32 -0.21 3.88 -13.29
CA THR A 32 -0.45 5.23 -12.73
C THR A 32 -1.87 5.73 -13.01
N LEU A 33 -2.49 5.37 -14.14
CA LEU A 33 -3.89 5.70 -14.41
C LEU A 33 -4.84 4.89 -13.51
N ASP A 34 -4.55 3.61 -13.31
CA ASP A 34 -5.28 2.76 -12.38
C ASP A 34 -5.21 3.35 -10.95
N HIS A 35 -4.03 3.82 -10.52
CA HIS A 35 -3.85 4.49 -9.24
C HIS A 35 -4.74 5.72 -9.06
N GLN A 36 -4.87 6.54 -10.13
CA GLN A 36 -5.73 7.73 -10.11
C GLN A 36 -7.21 7.35 -10.00
N GLN A 37 -7.63 6.31 -10.72
CA GLN A 37 -9.00 5.82 -10.67
C GLN A 37 -9.34 5.26 -9.29
N GLU A 38 -8.45 4.48 -8.70
CA GLU A 38 -8.61 3.92 -7.36
C GLU A 38 -8.60 4.99 -6.27
N GLU A 39 -7.76 6.00 -6.39
CA GLU A 39 -7.80 7.16 -5.50
C GLU A 39 -9.19 7.84 -5.55
N GLN A 40 -9.77 7.98 -6.75
CA GLN A 40 -11.13 8.51 -6.88
C GLN A 40 -12.17 7.62 -6.20
N LEU A 41 -12.06 6.30 -6.30
CA LEU A 41 -12.96 5.37 -5.59
C LEU A 41 -12.90 5.56 -4.06
N PHE A 42 -11.71 5.83 -3.51
CA PHE A 42 -11.57 6.15 -2.09
C PHE A 42 -12.23 7.47 -1.70
N LEU A 43 -12.12 8.51 -2.53
CA LEU A 43 -12.78 9.81 -2.31
C LEU A 43 -14.32 9.68 -2.39
N ASP A 44 -14.82 8.87 -3.32
CA ASP A 44 -16.24 8.59 -3.46
C ASP A 44 -16.76 7.80 -2.24
N LEU A 45 -16.01 6.80 -1.78
CA LEU A 45 -16.32 6.08 -0.55
C LEU A 45 -16.36 7.01 0.67
N GLU A 46 -15.37 7.90 0.82
CA GLU A 46 -15.34 8.89 1.90
C GLU A 46 -16.60 9.76 1.86
N THR A 47 -16.98 10.26 0.68
CA THR A 47 -18.20 11.07 0.49
C THR A 47 -19.46 10.34 0.95
N VAL A 48 -19.60 9.06 0.62
CA VAL A 48 -20.78 8.26 1.01
C VAL A 48 -20.78 7.92 2.51
N VAL A 49 -19.62 7.62 3.09
CA VAL A 49 -19.48 7.42 4.54
C VAL A 49 -19.84 8.70 5.30
N ASP A 50 -19.40 9.85 4.79
CA ASP A 50 -19.69 11.14 5.37
C ASP A 50 -21.17 11.53 5.28
N ALA A 51 -21.83 11.19 4.17
CA ALA A 51 -23.28 11.31 4.05
C ALA A 51 -24.00 10.45 5.10
N LEU A 52 -23.56 9.20 5.30
CA LEU A 52 -24.11 8.32 6.34
C LEU A 52 -23.90 8.90 7.74
N ARG A 53 -22.72 9.44 8.04
CA ARG A 53 -22.42 10.06 9.35
C ARG A 53 -23.30 11.28 9.65
N ARG A 54 -23.64 12.05 8.63
CA ARG A 54 -24.48 13.25 8.73
C ARG A 54 -25.98 12.97 8.58
N CYS A 55 -26.36 11.72 8.31
CA CYS A 55 -27.74 11.32 8.15
C CYS A 55 -28.53 11.50 9.46
N THR A 56 -29.41 12.50 9.49
CA THR A 56 -30.40 12.70 10.55
C THR A 56 -31.80 12.18 10.16
N GLY A 57 -31.89 11.55 8.98
CA GLY A 57 -33.10 11.01 8.41
C GLY A 57 -33.65 9.77 9.14
N GLY A 58 -34.78 9.28 8.62
CA GLY A 58 -35.38 8.04 9.12
C GLY A 58 -34.61 6.79 8.71
N VAL A 59 -35.03 5.63 9.24
CA VAL A 59 -34.38 4.33 8.98
C VAL A 59 -34.24 4.01 7.49
N ALA A 60 -35.20 4.42 6.65
CA ALA A 60 -35.15 4.19 5.21
C ALA A 60 -34.00 4.93 4.53
N GLU A 61 -33.77 6.20 4.87
CA GLU A 61 -32.68 7.02 4.31
C GLU A 61 -31.32 6.52 4.80
N ALA A 62 -31.22 6.20 6.09
CA ALA A 62 -30.02 5.54 6.63
C ALA A 62 -29.72 4.21 5.92
N HIS A 63 -30.76 3.42 5.60
CA HIS A 63 -30.60 2.17 4.87
C HIS A 63 -30.02 2.38 3.47
N GLU A 64 -30.47 3.41 2.72
CA GLU A 64 -29.90 3.72 1.41
C GLU A 64 -28.42 4.11 1.49
N HIS A 65 -28.04 4.95 2.46
CA HIS A 65 -26.64 5.30 2.69
C HIS A 65 -25.78 4.09 3.06
N VAL A 66 -26.28 3.19 3.91
CA VAL A 66 -25.58 1.93 4.21
C VAL A 66 -25.40 1.07 2.96
N LEU A 67 -26.41 0.96 2.10
CA LEU A 67 -26.29 0.23 0.83
C LEU A 67 -25.27 0.89 -0.10
N ALA A 68 -25.20 2.22 -0.13
CA ALA A 68 -24.21 2.95 -0.92
C ALA A 68 -22.78 2.69 -0.40
N VAL A 69 -22.55 2.75 0.91
CA VAL A 69 -21.25 2.39 1.52
C VAL A 69 -20.87 0.96 1.14
N ARG A 70 -21.80 0.00 1.26
CA ARG A 70 -21.56 -1.40 0.91
C ARG A 70 -21.14 -1.58 -0.56
N ARG A 71 -21.80 -0.88 -1.49
CA ARG A 71 -21.44 -0.92 -2.92
C ARG A 71 -20.06 -0.33 -3.15
N MET A 72 -19.73 0.78 -2.50
CA MET A 72 -18.43 1.42 -2.65
C MET A 72 -17.29 0.59 -2.07
N CYS A 73 -17.49 -0.02 -0.89
CA CYS A 73 -16.52 -0.97 -0.35
C CYS A 73 -16.30 -2.17 -1.28
N ALA A 74 -17.36 -2.69 -1.91
CA ALA A 74 -17.24 -3.78 -2.86
C ALA A 74 -16.46 -3.37 -4.13
N ALA A 75 -16.69 -2.16 -4.64
CA ALA A 75 -15.99 -1.61 -5.81
C ALA A 75 -14.50 -1.38 -5.51
N VAL A 76 -14.18 -0.72 -4.39
CA VAL A 76 -12.79 -0.51 -3.94
C VAL A 76 -12.07 -1.84 -3.79
N ARG A 77 -12.68 -2.81 -3.11
CA ARG A 77 -12.08 -4.15 -2.93
C ARG A 77 -11.83 -4.83 -4.28
N ALA A 78 -12.80 -4.84 -5.18
CA ALA A 78 -12.66 -5.49 -6.48
C ALA A 78 -11.57 -4.85 -7.35
N SER A 79 -11.41 -3.52 -7.28
CA SER A 79 -10.33 -2.81 -7.96
C SER A 79 -8.97 -3.22 -7.40
N LEU A 80 -8.79 -3.06 -6.09
CA LEU A 80 -7.51 -3.35 -5.43
C LEU A 80 -7.10 -4.81 -5.59
N GLU A 81 -8.03 -5.75 -5.48
CA GLU A 81 -7.73 -7.17 -5.70
C GLU A 81 -7.28 -7.46 -7.13
N THR A 82 -7.80 -6.73 -8.12
CA THR A 82 -7.36 -6.87 -9.52
C THR A 82 -5.98 -6.24 -9.70
N HIS A 83 -5.80 -5.02 -9.20
CA HIS A 83 -4.57 -4.26 -9.26
C HIS A 83 -3.40 -5.02 -8.62
N ILE A 84 -3.52 -5.38 -7.35
CA ILE A 84 -2.46 -6.07 -6.59
C ILE A 84 -2.11 -7.40 -7.25
N ARG A 85 -3.11 -8.17 -7.72
CA ARG A 85 -2.84 -9.43 -8.44
C ARG A 85 -2.05 -9.22 -9.73
N ALA A 86 -2.31 -8.15 -10.46
CA ALA A 86 -1.53 -7.81 -11.64
C ALA A 86 -0.09 -7.44 -11.26
N GLU A 87 0.12 -6.64 -10.21
CA GLU A 87 1.45 -6.28 -9.73
C GLU A 87 2.27 -7.49 -9.28
N GLU A 88 1.66 -8.39 -8.50
CA GLU A 88 2.30 -9.63 -8.05
C GLU A 88 2.71 -10.52 -9.23
N ALA A 89 1.86 -10.61 -10.25
CA ALA A 89 2.11 -11.46 -11.41
C ALA A 89 3.14 -10.85 -12.38
N GLU A 90 3.13 -9.53 -12.56
CA GLU A 90 3.89 -8.85 -13.62
C GLU A 90 5.16 -8.18 -13.10
N LEU A 91 5.14 -7.59 -11.91
CA LEU A 91 6.27 -6.78 -11.41
C LEU A 91 7.24 -7.60 -10.56
N TRP A 92 6.74 -8.48 -9.68
CA TRP A 92 7.62 -9.26 -8.79
C TRP A 92 8.67 -10.12 -9.52
N PRO A 93 8.34 -10.79 -10.64
CA PRO A 93 9.34 -11.54 -11.40
C PRO A 93 10.49 -10.64 -11.90
N LEU A 94 10.19 -9.40 -12.29
CA LEU A 94 11.19 -8.45 -12.79
C LEU A 94 12.21 -8.06 -11.72
N PHE A 95 11.80 -7.97 -10.45
CA PHE A 95 12.74 -7.74 -9.35
C PHE A 95 13.70 -8.91 -9.18
N THR A 96 13.18 -10.14 -9.26
CA THR A 96 14.01 -11.35 -9.17
C THR A 96 14.98 -11.46 -10.36
N GLU A 97 14.55 -11.05 -11.55
CA GLU A 97 15.36 -11.15 -12.77
C GLU A 97 16.42 -10.06 -12.90
N HIS A 98 16.10 -8.81 -12.52
CA HIS A 98 16.91 -7.65 -12.89
C HIS A 98 17.61 -6.93 -11.73
N PHE A 99 17.31 -7.28 -10.48
CA PHE A 99 17.85 -6.62 -9.30
C PHE A 99 18.58 -7.61 -8.40
N SER A 100 19.79 -7.23 -7.96
CA SER A 100 20.46 -7.97 -6.90
C SER A 100 19.74 -7.78 -5.56
N THR A 101 20.00 -8.68 -4.61
CA THR A 101 19.47 -8.57 -3.24
C THR A 101 19.81 -7.22 -2.62
N GLU A 102 21.01 -6.69 -2.84
CA GLU A 102 21.44 -5.38 -2.35
C GLU A 102 20.64 -4.23 -2.99
N GLU A 103 20.35 -4.32 -4.29
CA GLU A 103 19.53 -3.33 -4.98
C GLU A 103 18.07 -3.36 -4.49
N GLN A 104 17.50 -4.55 -4.28
CA GLN A 104 16.17 -4.70 -3.70
C GLN A 104 16.11 -4.15 -2.28
N GLN A 105 17.10 -4.45 -1.43
CA GLN A 105 17.22 -3.89 -0.08
C GLN A 105 17.31 -2.37 -0.10
N TYR A 106 18.06 -1.80 -1.04
CA TYR A 106 18.13 -0.36 -1.23
C TYR A 106 16.76 0.23 -1.56
N LEU A 107 16.02 -0.36 -2.51
CA LEU A 107 14.68 0.11 -2.87
C LEU A 107 13.71 0.05 -1.68
N VAL A 108 13.69 -1.07 -0.94
CA VAL A 108 12.90 -1.21 0.29
C VAL A 108 13.27 -0.12 1.30
N GLY A 109 14.57 0.16 1.50
CA GLY A 109 15.02 1.23 2.37
C GLY A 109 14.53 2.62 1.95
N VAL A 110 14.52 2.92 0.64
CA VAL A 110 13.98 4.18 0.10
C VAL A 110 12.46 4.27 0.30
N ILE A 111 11.73 3.20 0.04
CA ILE A 111 10.26 3.13 0.23
C ILE A 111 9.92 3.38 1.69
N ILE A 112 10.54 2.66 2.63
CA ILE A 112 10.32 2.84 4.07
C ILE A 112 10.71 4.26 4.51
N GLY A 113 11.85 4.77 4.03
CA GLY A 113 12.32 6.12 4.37
C GLY A 113 11.43 7.25 3.86
N ARG A 114 10.67 7.04 2.79
CA ARG A 114 9.68 8.00 2.26
C ARG A 114 8.26 7.76 2.80
N THR A 115 8.00 6.60 3.37
CA THR A 115 6.71 6.28 3.98
C THR A 115 6.62 6.91 5.37
N GLY A 116 5.60 7.75 5.58
CA GLY A 116 5.42 8.43 6.87
C GLY A 116 5.21 7.46 8.03
N ALA A 117 5.79 7.77 9.19
CA ALA A 117 5.70 6.95 10.40
C ALA A 117 4.25 6.57 10.78
N GLN A 118 3.29 7.48 10.61
CA GLN A 118 1.87 7.20 10.87
C GLN A 118 1.31 6.06 10.00
N VAL A 119 1.74 6.00 8.74
CA VAL A 119 1.32 4.94 7.82
C VAL A 119 2.00 3.63 8.18
N LEU A 120 3.30 3.65 8.49
CA LEU A 120 4.03 2.45 8.91
C LEU A 120 3.48 1.85 10.22
N THR A 121 3.09 2.68 11.19
CA THR A 121 2.45 2.22 12.43
C THR A 121 1.11 1.51 12.16
N ALA A 122 0.36 1.93 11.13
CA ALA A 122 -0.88 1.26 10.76
C ALA A 122 -0.64 -0.01 9.93
N LEU A 123 0.35 0.02 9.04
CA LEU A 123 0.64 -1.07 8.09
C LEU A 123 1.31 -2.29 8.72
N LEU A 124 2.35 -2.08 9.53
CA LEU A 124 3.18 -3.18 10.02
C LEU A 124 2.38 -4.22 10.81
N PRO A 125 1.49 -3.84 11.75
CA PRO A 125 0.66 -4.81 12.47
C PRO A 125 -0.19 -5.67 11.54
N TRP A 126 -0.85 -5.05 10.55
CA TRP A 126 -1.74 -5.75 9.61
C TRP A 126 -0.99 -6.79 8.77
N ILE A 127 0.23 -6.48 8.34
CA ILE A 127 1.06 -7.44 7.61
C ILE A 127 1.49 -8.57 8.54
N THR A 128 1.98 -8.25 9.73
CA THR A 128 2.50 -9.26 10.66
C THR A 128 1.42 -10.20 11.20
N GLU A 129 0.18 -9.74 11.36
CA GLU A 129 -0.96 -10.58 11.81
C GLU A 129 -1.24 -11.77 10.87
N SER A 130 -0.83 -11.66 9.61
CA SER A 130 -1.02 -12.69 8.59
C SER A 130 0.10 -13.73 8.58
N PHE A 131 1.21 -13.46 9.28
CA PHE A 131 2.45 -14.22 9.21
C PHE A 131 2.65 -15.08 10.47
N SER A 132 3.29 -16.23 10.30
CA SER A 132 3.83 -17.02 11.41
C SER A 132 4.92 -16.24 12.15
N SER A 133 5.23 -16.63 13.38
CA SER A 133 6.29 -15.95 14.17
C SER A 133 7.65 -15.98 13.47
N GLU A 134 7.95 -17.05 12.72
CA GLU A 134 9.19 -17.15 11.94
C GLU A 134 9.21 -16.16 10.76
N GLU A 135 8.12 -16.08 10.00
CA GLU A 135 7.98 -15.13 8.89
C GLU A 135 8.02 -13.68 9.38
N GLN A 136 7.40 -13.39 10.53
CA GLN A 136 7.49 -12.07 11.17
C GLN A 136 8.94 -11.71 11.51
N GLU A 137 9.70 -12.63 12.11
CA GLU A 137 11.10 -12.41 12.47
C GLU A 137 11.97 -12.16 11.22
N GLN A 138 11.78 -12.95 10.17
CA GLN A 138 12.51 -12.80 8.90
C GLN A 138 12.17 -11.48 8.19
N MET A 139 10.89 -11.11 8.12
CA MET A 139 10.44 -9.85 7.54
C MET A 139 11.04 -8.66 8.30
N MET A 140 10.91 -8.66 9.63
CA MET A 140 11.42 -7.57 10.46
C MET A 140 12.94 -7.48 10.38
N GLY A 141 13.66 -8.60 10.38
CA GLY A 141 15.11 -8.62 10.16
C GLY A 141 15.51 -7.98 8.83
N SER A 142 14.77 -8.28 7.76
CA SER A 142 15.00 -7.70 6.43
C SER A 142 14.76 -6.19 6.40
N LEU A 143 13.67 -5.72 7.04
CA LEU A 143 13.38 -4.29 7.17
C LEU A 143 14.47 -3.55 7.95
N ARG A 144 14.92 -4.10 9.08
CA ARG A 144 16.03 -3.53 9.87
C ARG A 144 17.31 -3.46 9.06
N GLN A 145 17.63 -4.51 8.30
CA GLN A 145 18.81 -4.52 7.44
C GLN A 145 18.73 -3.45 6.34
N ALA A 146 17.58 -3.32 5.67
CA ALA A 146 17.34 -2.32 4.63
C ALA A 146 17.41 -0.88 5.17
N THR A 147 17.08 -0.69 6.45
CA THR A 147 16.99 0.62 7.11
C THR A 147 18.09 0.87 8.15
N LYS A 148 19.14 0.03 8.18
CA LYS A 148 20.20 0.02 9.21
C LYS A 148 20.95 1.34 9.43
N ASN A 149 20.93 2.23 8.44
CA ASN A 149 21.57 3.55 8.49
C ASN A 149 20.55 4.68 8.74
N THR A 150 19.39 4.36 9.31
CA THR A 150 18.31 5.30 9.62
C THR A 150 17.91 5.19 11.10
N MET A 151 16.94 6.00 11.52
CA MET A 151 16.38 5.93 12.87
C MET A 151 15.22 4.92 13.00
N PHE A 152 15.04 4.03 12.02
CA PHE A 152 13.91 3.09 11.96
C PHE A 152 13.84 2.19 13.20
N ASP A 153 14.96 1.64 13.67
CA ASP A 153 14.99 0.78 14.86
C ASP A 153 14.52 1.51 16.12
N GLN A 154 15.01 2.74 16.33
CA GLN A 154 14.63 3.56 17.47
C GLN A 154 13.15 3.97 17.41
N TRP A 155 12.66 4.28 16.22
CA TRP A 155 11.25 4.56 16.01
C TRP A 155 10.39 3.32 16.31
N LEU A 156 10.78 2.14 15.81
CA LEU A 156 10.05 0.90 15.97
C LEU A 156 9.95 0.52 17.46
N GLU A 157 11.03 0.64 18.22
CA GLU A 157 11.03 0.44 19.68
C GLU A 157 10.06 1.42 20.37
N ALA A 158 10.08 2.70 19.99
CA ALA A 158 9.23 3.72 20.60
C ALA A 158 7.73 3.50 20.35
N VAL A 159 7.35 2.90 19.23
CA VAL A 159 5.94 2.62 18.90
C VAL A 159 5.45 1.25 19.36
N THR A 160 6.34 0.27 19.56
CA THR A 160 6.00 -1.08 20.04
C THR A 160 6.06 -1.23 21.56
N ALA A 161 6.76 -0.33 22.27
CA ALA A 161 6.79 -0.30 23.73
C ALA A 161 5.54 0.32 24.40
N ARG A 162 4.49 0.61 23.62
CA ARG A 162 3.19 1.15 24.07
C ARG A 162 2.10 0.09 24.04
#